data_AF-A0A523F7X2-F1
#
_entry.id   AF-A0A523F7X2-F1
#
_cell.length_a   1.000
_cell.length_b   1.000
_cell.length_c   1.000
_cell.angle_alpha   90.00
_cell.angle_beta   90.00
_cell.angle_gamma   90.00
#
_symmetry.space_group_name_H-M   'P 1'
#
loop_
_entity.id
_entity.type
_entity.pdbx_description
1 polymer ?
#
loop_
_entity_poly.entity_id
_entity_poly.type
_entity_poly.pdbx_seq_one_letter_code
_entity_poly.pdbx_strand_id
1 'polypeptide(L)'
;VPVHRMLRQGVNCSLSSNNVLNPFTPFGDCSLIRMANLYANICQVGQRDDKIECFNMVTQRSAKLLNLDDYGIEVGKSADLVVIDNVDQESAVAELSPPLMGFKRGRMTFRREPAELLWPR
;
A
#
# COMPACT_ATOMS: atom_id res chain seq x y z
N VAL A 1 15.53 -15.33 0.48
CA VAL A 1 15.78 -14.20 1.41
C VAL A 1 14.53 -13.32 1.42
N PRO A 2 14.00 -12.91 2.59
CA PRO A 2 12.88 -11.97 2.64
C PRO A 2 13.19 -10.66 1.89
N VAL A 3 12.28 -10.17 1.06
CA VAL A 3 12.54 -9.00 0.19
C VAL A 3 12.93 -7.73 0.96
N HIS A 4 12.40 -7.46 2.15
CA HIS A 4 12.83 -6.30 2.95
C HIS A 4 14.33 -6.32 3.31
N ARG A 5 14.95 -7.51 3.40
CA ARG A 5 16.41 -7.62 3.60
C ARG A 5 17.21 -7.35 2.32
N MET A 6 16.64 -7.66 1.15
CA MET A 6 17.26 -7.33 -0.13
C MET A 6 17.28 -5.82 -0.38
N LEU A 7 16.27 -5.09 0.12
CA LEU A 7 16.26 -3.62 0.08
C LEU A 7 17.50 -3.01 0.74
N ARG A 8 17.95 -3.58 1.88
CA ARG A 8 19.16 -3.16 2.58
C ARG A 8 20.45 -3.38 1.78
N GLN A 9 20.39 -4.20 0.73
CA GLN A 9 21.49 -4.46 -0.19
C GLN A 9 21.36 -3.63 -1.49
N GLY A 10 20.46 -2.65 -1.54
CA GLY A 10 20.27 -1.77 -2.69
C GLY A 10 19.39 -2.33 -3.80
N VAL A 11 18.79 -3.51 -3.61
CA VAL A 11 17.87 -4.09 -4.60
C VAL A 11 16.53 -3.36 -4.55
N ASN A 12 15.97 -3.00 -5.70
CA ASN A 12 14.59 -2.50 -5.76
C ASN A 12 13.61 -3.69 -5.70
N CYS A 13 12.78 -3.76 -4.66
CA CYS A 13 11.76 -4.80 -4.50
C CYS A 13 10.36 -4.20 -4.52
N SER A 14 9.36 -5.01 -4.89
CA SER A 14 7.94 -4.64 -4.92
C SER A 14 7.09 -5.80 -4.40
N LEU A 15 5.94 -5.47 -3.82
CA LEU A 15 4.86 -6.41 -3.50
C LEU A 15 3.69 -6.18 -4.45
N SER A 16 2.92 -7.23 -4.73
CA SER A 16 1.76 -7.18 -5.64
C SER A 16 0.77 -8.29 -5.28
N SER A 17 -0.47 -8.19 -5.73
CA SER A 17 -1.52 -9.21 -5.53
C SER A 17 -1.22 -10.52 -6.25
N ASN A 18 -0.48 -10.47 -7.37
CA ASN A 18 -0.46 -11.52 -8.38
C ASN A 18 -1.89 -11.79 -8.90
N ASN A 19 -2.49 -12.92 -8.56
CA ASN A 19 -3.84 -13.27 -9.03
C ASN A 19 -4.92 -12.84 -8.03
N VAL A 20 -6.11 -12.53 -8.55
CA VAL A 20 -7.29 -12.18 -7.74
C VAL A 20 -8.46 -12.99 -8.25
N LEU A 21 -9.10 -13.74 -7.35
CA LEU A 21 -10.32 -14.52 -7.61
C LEU A 21 -10.21 -15.43 -8.86
N ASN A 22 -9.09 -16.15 -8.99
CA ASN A 22 -8.90 -17.14 -10.05
C ASN A 22 -8.77 -18.57 -9.46
N PRO A 23 -8.78 -19.64 -10.29
CA PRO A 23 -8.72 -21.02 -9.79
C PRO A 23 -7.49 -21.38 -8.93
N PHE A 24 -6.41 -20.61 -9.04
CA PHE A 24 -5.16 -20.84 -8.30
C PHE A 24 -5.02 -19.92 -7.07
N THR A 25 -5.81 -18.85 -7.01
CA THR A 25 -5.85 -17.86 -5.94
C THR A 25 -7.30 -17.39 -5.79
N PRO A 26 -8.14 -18.16 -5.07
CA PRO A 26 -9.57 -17.89 -4.94
C PRO A 26 -9.88 -16.74 -3.96
N PHE A 27 -8.86 -16.02 -3.50
CA PHE A 27 -8.95 -14.90 -2.56
C PHE A 27 -8.55 -13.60 -3.26
N GLY A 28 -8.94 -12.47 -2.70
CA GLY A 28 -8.42 -11.15 -3.06
C GLY A 28 -9.51 -10.09 -3.20
N ASP A 29 -9.12 -8.86 -2.87
CA ASP A 29 -9.93 -7.65 -2.91
C ASP A 29 -9.21 -6.49 -3.62
N CYS A 30 -8.11 -6.79 -4.32
CA CYS A 30 -7.19 -5.82 -4.93
C CYS A 30 -6.57 -4.81 -3.93
N SER A 31 -6.62 -5.06 -2.61
CA SER A 31 -5.99 -4.18 -1.62
C SER A 31 -4.49 -4.40 -1.52
N LEU A 32 -3.70 -3.44 -2.01
CA LEU A 32 -2.24 -3.52 -1.90
C LEU A 32 -1.72 -3.33 -0.48
N ILE A 33 -2.43 -2.56 0.37
CA ILE A 33 -2.11 -2.47 1.81
C ILE A 33 -2.24 -3.84 2.47
N ARG A 34 -3.24 -4.65 2.07
CA ARG A 34 -3.37 -6.02 2.56
C ARG A 34 -2.19 -6.89 2.14
N MET A 35 -1.69 -6.75 0.92
CA MET A 35 -0.51 -7.47 0.47
C MET A 35 0.75 -7.08 1.26
N ALA A 36 0.93 -5.78 1.54
CA ALA A 36 2.02 -5.28 2.38
C ALA A 36 1.95 -5.84 3.81
N ASN A 37 0.77 -5.82 4.42
CA ASN A 37 0.55 -6.35 5.76
C ASN A 37 0.74 -7.88 5.83
N LEU A 38 0.20 -8.62 4.85
CA LEU A 38 0.36 -10.07 4.76
C LEU A 38 1.84 -10.45 4.67
N TYR A 39 2.59 -9.74 3.82
CA TYR A 39 4.03 -9.91 3.72
C TYR A 39 4.74 -9.64 5.05
N ALA A 40 4.42 -8.51 5.70
CA ALA A 40 5.02 -8.13 6.98
C ALA A 40 4.81 -9.21 8.06
N ASN A 41 3.61 -9.78 8.14
CA ASN A 41 3.29 -10.87 9.05
C ASN A 41 4.05 -12.16 8.72
N ILE A 42 4.01 -12.62 7.47
CA ILE A 42 4.67 -13.87 7.04
C ILE A 42 6.19 -13.79 7.21
N CYS A 43 6.78 -12.63 6.93
CA CYS A 43 8.23 -12.42 7.02
C CYS A 43 8.70 -11.88 8.37
N GLN A 44 7.81 -11.77 9.37
CA GLN A 44 8.11 -11.31 10.73
C GLN A 44 8.83 -9.94 10.75
N VAL A 45 8.31 -8.99 9.97
CA VAL A 45 8.87 -7.64 9.86
C VAL A 45 8.49 -6.85 11.11
N GLY A 46 9.42 -6.77 12.07
CA GLY A 46 9.20 -6.07 13.34
C GLY A 46 9.73 -4.62 13.39
N GLN A 47 10.77 -4.30 12.62
CA GLN A 47 11.40 -2.98 12.67
C GLN A 47 10.55 -1.93 11.98
N ARG A 48 10.48 -0.73 12.56
CA ARG A 48 9.73 0.41 12.03
C ARG A 48 10.06 0.71 10.58
N ASP A 49 11.36 0.89 10.29
CA ASP A 49 11.81 1.24 8.94
C ASP A 49 11.48 0.14 7.92
N ASP A 50 11.57 -1.13 8.30
CA ASP A 50 11.21 -2.22 7.39
C ASP A 50 9.68 -2.28 7.13
N LYS A 51 8.84 -1.85 8.08
CA LYS A 51 7.39 -1.72 7.88
C LYS A 51 7.04 -0.55 6.95
N ILE A 52 7.73 0.59 7.11
CA ILE A 52 7.66 1.71 6.17
C ILE A 52 8.04 1.23 4.76
N GLU A 53 9.08 0.40 4.65
CA GLU A 53 9.48 -0.16 3.37
C GLU A 53 8.43 -1.12 2.77
N CYS A 54 7.63 -1.80 3.59
CA CYS A 54 6.48 -2.57 3.07
C CYS A 54 5.45 -1.67 2.38
N PHE A 55 5.22 -0.46 2.90
CA PHE A 55 4.39 0.56 2.23
C PHE A 55 5.03 1.05 0.92
N ASN A 56 6.33 1.32 0.94
CA ASN A 56 7.06 1.78 -0.25
C ASN A 56 7.09 0.71 -1.36
N MET A 57 7.12 -0.58 -1.00
CA MET A 57 7.05 -1.71 -1.92
C MET A 57 5.71 -1.86 -2.67
N VAL A 58 4.66 -1.13 -2.27
CA VAL A 58 3.39 -1.05 -3.00
C VAL A 58 3.10 0.35 -3.55
N THR A 59 4.08 1.25 -3.48
CA THR A 59 3.97 2.64 -3.97
C THR A 59 5.22 3.02 -4.78
N GLN A 60 6.15 3.79 -4.19
CA GLN A 60 7.28 4.40 -4.88
C GLN A 60 8.22 3.35 -5.53
N ARG A 61 8.43 2.20 -4.88
CA ARG A 61 9.32 1.16 -5.43
C ARG A 61 8.69 0.44 -6.62
N SER A 62 7.37 0.23 -6.58
CA SER A 62 6.61 -0.29 -7.71
C SER A 62 6.63 0.68 -8.89
N ALA A 63 6.45 1.98 -8.62
CA ALA A 63 6.55 3.02 -9.65
C ALA A 63 7.95 3.05 -10.29
N LYS A 64 9.01 2.95 -9.48
CA LYS A 64 10.39 2.83 -9.97
C LYS A 64 10.60 1.57 -10.80
N LEU A 65 10.05 0.42 -10.39
CA LEU A 65 10.12 -0.83 -11.15
C LEU A 65 9.44 -0.73 -12.52
N LEU A 66 8.35 0.04 -12.60
CA LEU A 66 7.59 0.30 -13.82
C LEU A 66 8.17 1.42 -14.70
N ASN A 67 9.27 2.07 -14.27
CA ASN A 67 9.85 3.26 -14.91
C ASN A 67 8.82 4.38 -15.12
N LEU A 68 8.02 4.69 -14.09
CA LEU A 68 7.09 5.82 -14.14
C LEU A 68 7.83 7.12 -13.79
N ASP A 69 7.86 8.05 -14.74
CA ASP A 69 8.47 9.38 -14.54
C ASP A 69 7.52 10.36 -13.83
N ASP A 70 6.20 10.20 -14.03
CA ASP A 70 5.14 11.02 -13.44
C ASP A 70 4.47 10.31 -12.24
N TYR A 71 5.22 10.12 -11.15
CA TYR A 71 4.73 9.47 -9.93
C TYR A 71 5.28 10.13 -8.65
N GLY A 72 4.40 10.39 -7.68
CA GLY A 72 4.75 10.95 -6.38
C GLY A 72 3.96 12.21 -6.05
N ILE A 73 4.07 12.68 -4.81
CA ILE A 73 3.35 13.86 -4.30
C ILE A 73 4.28 15.06 -4.37
N GLU A 74 4.38 15.65 -5.56
CA GLU A 74 5.26 16.79 -5.85
C GLU A 74 4.57 17.77 -6.83
N VAL A 75 4.88 19.06 -6.72
CA VAL A 75 4.35 20.08 -7.64
C VAL A 75 4.79 19.77 -9.07
N GLY A 76 3.83 19.81 -10.01
CA GLY A 76 4.06 19.53 -11.43
C GLY A 76 3.75 18.09 -11.84
N LYS A 77 3.62 17.16 -10.90
CA LYS A 77 3.17 15.78 -11.17
C LYS A 77 1.66 15.69 -11.33
N SER A 78 1.19 14.62 -11.96
CA SER A 78 -0.25 14.31 -12.04
C SER A 78 -0.88 14.25 -10.65
N ALA A 79 -2.08 14.82 -10.51
CA ALA A 79 -2.89 14.75 -9.30
C ALA A 79 -3.58 13.38 -9.14
N ASP A 80 -2.74 12.35 -9.03
CA ASP A 80 -3.06 10.94 -8.83
C ASP A 80 -2.66 10.53 -7.42
N LEU A 81 -3.64 10.39 -6.53
CA LEU A 81 -3.36 10.11 -5.12
C LEU A 81 -4.49 9.33 -4.45
N VAL A 82 -4.15 8.64 -3.36
CA VAL A 82 -5.09 7.97 -2.48
C VAL A 82 -4.87 8.50 -1.08
N VAL A 83 -5.96 8.87 -0.40
CA VAL A 83 -5.95 9.24 1.02
C VAL A 83 -6.29 7.99 1.83
N ILE A 84 -5.44 7.66 2.79
CA ILE A 84 -5.57 6.48 3.66
C ILE A 84 -5.94 6.96 5.06
N ASP A 85 -6.77 6.19 5.76
CA ASP A 85 -7.20 6.47 7.14
C ASP A 85 -6.10 6.13 8.15
N ASN A 86 -4.98 6.85 8.07
CA ASN A 86 -3.90 6.82 9.05
C ASN A 86 -3.01 8.06 8.93
N VAL A 87 -2.26 8.35 9.98
CA VAL A 87 -1.33 9.50 10.04
C VAL A 87 0.05 9.18 9.48
N ASP A 88 0.42 7.90 9.40
CA ASP A 88 1.73 7.46 8.95
C ASP A 88 1.71 6.11 8.22
N GLN A 89 2.80 5.83 7.48
CA GLN A 89 2.93 4.67 6.60
C GLN A 89 3.06 3.34 7.36
N GLU A 90 3.72 3.35 8.51
CA GLU A 90 3.91 2.16 9.34
C GLU A 90 2.55 1.70 9.88
N SER A 91 1.80 2.62 10.48
CA SER A 91 0.48 2.38 11.04
C SER A 91 -0.51 1.98 9.94
N ALA A 92 -0.45 2.63 8.76
CA ALA A 92 -1.29 2.26 7.62
C ALA A 92 -1.12 0.78 7.19
N VAL A 93 0.11 0.26 7.21
CA VAL A 93 0.37 -1.16 6.95
C VAL A 93 -0.04 -2.02 8.14
N ALA A 94 0.35 -1.64 9.36
CA ALA A 94 0.11 -2.44 10.56
C ALA A 94 -1.38 -2.65 10.85
N GLU A 95 -2.20 -1.62 10.65
CA GLU A 95 -3.62 -1.58 11.00
C GLU A 95 -4.53 -1.92 9.82
N LEU A 96 -3.97 -2.25 8.65
CA LEU A 96 -4.74 -2.47 7.42
C LEU A 96 -5.66 -1.28 7.09
N SER A 97 -5.14 -0.05 7.23
CA SER A 97 -5.94 1.16 7.11
C SER A 97 -6.64 1.25 5.76
N PRO A 98 -7.95 1.56 5.75
CA PRO A 98 -8.71 1.64 4.52
C PRO A 98 -8.39 2.92 3.72
N PRO A 99 -8.51 2.89 2.39
CA PRO A 99 -8.52 4.11 1.59
C PRO A 99 -9.84 4.86 1.81
N LEU A 100 -9.76 6.16 2.09
CA LEU A 100 -10.90 7.07 2.29
C LEU A 100 -11.38 7.68 0.99
N MET A 101 -10.45 8.03 0.09
CA MET A 101 -10.76 8.64 -1.21
C MET A 101 -9.58 8.47 -2.16
N GLY A 102 -9.87 8.50 -3.45
CA GLY A 102 -8.85 8.44 -4.49
C GLY A 102 -9.13 9.44 -5.60
N PHE A 103 -8.06 9.92 -6.22
CA PHE A 103 -8.09 10.90 -7.29
C PHE A 103 -7.30 10.38 -8.49
N LYS A 104 -7.82 10.63 -9.69
CA LYS A 104 -7.12 10.42 -10.96
C LYS A 104 -7.20 11.72 -11.77
N ARG A 105 -6.04 12.30 -12.09
CA ARG A 105 -5.89 13.58 -12.81
C ARG A 105 -6.73 14.69 -12.17
N GLY A 106 -6.67 14.78 -10.84
CA GLY A 106 -7.39 15.78 -10.05
C GLY A 106 -8.90 15.55 -9.92
N ARG A 107 -9.44 14.43 -10.41
CA ARG A 107 -10.85 14.08 -10.26
C ARG A 107 -10.99 12.95 -9.24
N MET A 108 -11.84 13.15 -8.23
CA MET A 108 -12.16 12.10 -7.26
C MET A 108 -12.87 10.95 -7.96
N THR A 109 -12.35 9.72 -7.82
CA THR A 109 -12.88 8.52 -8.46
C THR A 109 -13.65 7.62 -7.50
N PHE A 110 -13.36 7.71 -6.20
CA PHE A 110 -14.13 7.06 -5.16
C PHE A 110 -14.01 7.82 -3.84
N ARG A 111 -14.97 7.58 -2.95
CA ARG A 111 -14.97 7.98 -1.55
C ARG A 111 -15.57 6.85 -0.71
N ARG A 112 -15.01 6.63 0.48
CA ARG A 112 -15.49 5.70 1.50
C ARG A 112 -15.84 6.50 2.73
N GLU A 113 -17.08 6.39 3.20
CA GLU A 113 -17.45 6.96 4.50
C GLU A 113 -16.79 6.16 5.63
N PRO A 114 -16.28 6.83 6.67
CA PRO A 114 -15.86 6.17 7.90
C PRO A 114 -16.99 5.33 8.50
N ALA A 115 -16.63 4.30 9.26
CA ALA A 115 -17.62 3.54 10.00
C ALA A 115 -18.34 4.45 11.02
N GLU A 116 -19.66 4.31 11.12
CA GLU A 116 -20.42 4.93 12.20
C GLU A 116 -20.22 4.11 13.48
N LEU A 117 -19.72 4.76 14.53
CA LEU A 117 -19.52 4.12 15.83
C LEU A 117 -20.81 4.17 16.64
N LEU A 118 -21.46 3.02 16.81
CA LEU A 118 -22.61 2.86 17.69
C LEU A 118 -22.14 2.31 19.04
N TRP A 119 -22.36 3.06 20.11
CA TRP A 119 -21.99 2.64 21.46
C TRP A 119 -23.08 1.73 22.04
N PRO A 120 -22.71 0.57 22.64
CA PRO A 120 -23.67 -0.23 23.38
C PRO A 120 -24.23 0.59 24.54
N ARG A 121 -25.55 0.53 24.74
CA ARG A 121 -26.23 1.13 25.90
C ARG A 121 -25.95 0.33 27.16
#